data_AF-A0A7V7L4J7-F1
#
_entry.id   AF-A0A7V7L4J7-F1
#
_cell.length_a   1.000
_cell.length_b   1.000
_cell.length_c   1.000
_cell.angle_alpha   90.00
_cell.angle_beta   90.00
_cell.angle_gamma   90.00
#
_symmetry.space_group_name_H-M   'P 1'
#
loop_
_entity.id
_entity.type
_entity.pdbx_description
1 polymer ?
#
loop_
_entity_poly.entity_id
_entity_poly.type
_entity_poly.pdbx_seq_one_letter_code
_entity_poly.pdbx_strand_id
1 'polypeptide(L)'
;MKSKKNPDWYSKLKNGPMEHRKDEEEYIYKIKQSIYQSNKVGSRKHTRPFHKKALPIVVVLACTFLFFIVQQPWLDDSKSPVQSSTQIKPKTKDESAQDPSLKQFINELYQSTNSKNENELYKALNDEVLFKGKSYKKDELKFDEDIFHELQVALTMGGEFANDTKQVYKVPSGLTESNQPKQAHFIYATVTGNKTKILAEPKRESQVLYEVSNEMVKAWIPEKVQNDGYIKISTINGNTGYVQKEYVLTDIKYSFMFEKNNEGIWKIINIDSIW
;
A
#
# COMPACT_ATOMS: atom_id res chain seq x y z
N MET A 1 2.45 31.09 29.98
CA MET A 1 2.71 30.27 28.78
C MET A 1 2.37 28.82 29.10
N LYS A 2 1.33 28.24 28.49
CA LYS A 2 0.94 26.84 28.75
C LYS A 2 1.96 25.91 28.07
N SER A 3 2.62 25.05 28.85
CA SER A 3 3.52 24.04 28.32
C SER A 3 2.75 23.13 27.35
N LYS A 4 3.15 23.12 26.08
CA LYS A 4 2.64 22.15 25.10
C LYS A 4 3.23 20.79 25.47
N LYS A 5 2.53 20.06 26.34
CA LYS A 5 2.85 18.66 26.60
C LYS A 5 2.67 17.91 25.28
N ASN A 6 3.70 17.21 24.83
CA ASN A 6 3.61 16.42 23.61
C ASN A 6 2.51 15.35 23.76
N PRO A 7 1.75 15.04 22.70
CA PRO A 7 0.70 14.02 22.74
C PRO A 7 1.26 12.65 23.13
N ASP A 8 0.43 11.80 23.72
CA ASP A 8 0.83 10.45 24.19
C ASP A 8 1.43 9.56 23.08
N TRP A 9 0.95 9.73 21.84
CA TRP A 9 1.51 9.02 20.68
C TRP A 9 2.97 9.39 20.42
N TYR A 10 3.38 10.62 20.71
CA TYR A 10 4.75 11.11 20.47
C TYR A 10 5.75 10.40 21.38
N SER A 11 5.43 10.26 22.67
CA SER A 11 6.28 9.53 23.62
C SER A 11 6.38 8.04 23.29
N LYS A 12 5.28 7.42 22.86
CA LYS A 12 5.26 6.01 22.43
C LYS A 12 6.06 5.78 21.15
N LEU A 13 6.03 6.73 20.21
CA LEU A 13 6.80 6.67 18.98
C LEU A 13 8.30 6.82 19.27
N LYS A 14 8.66 7.80 20.11
CA LYS A 14 10.05 8.15 20.44
C LYS A 14 10.77 7.03 21.19
N ASN A 15 10.10 6.39 22.15
CA ASN A 15 10.66 5.31 22.96
C ASN A 15 10.47 3.91 22.33
N GLY A 16 10.17 3.84 21.03
CA GLY A 16 9.91 2.59 20.33
C GLY A 16 10.60 2.54 18.98
N PRO A 17 9.87 2.53 17.85
CA PRO A 17 10.44 2.31 16.52
C PRO A 17 11.40 3.42 16.04
N MET A 18 11.49 4.54 16.77
CA MET A 18 12.31 5.70 16.42
C MET A 18 13.64 5.80 17.19
N GLU A 19 13.87 4.97 18.21
CA GLU A 19 14.96 5.14 19.18
C GLU A 19 16.37 5.22 18.55
N HIS A 20 16.54 4.73 17.31
CA HIS A 20 17.80 4.73 16.57
C HIS A 20 17.68 5.14 15.08
N ARG A 21 16.62 5.87 14.70
CA ARG A 21 16.41 6.30 13.31
C ARG A 21 17.14 7.59 12.99
N LYS A 22 17.85 7.62 11.85
CA LYS A 22 18.55 8.83 11.36
C LYS A 22 17.61 9.89 10.78
N ASP A 23 16.41 9.49 10.39
CA ASP A 23 15.36 10.33 9.78
C ASP A 23 14.24 10.71 10.77
N GLU A 24 14.51 10.66 12.08
CA GLU A 24 13.49 10.80 13.13
C GLU A 24 12.64 12.07 12.98
N GLU A 25 13.30 13.20 12.76
CA GLU A 25 12.66 14.50 12.69
C GLU A 25 11.74 14.63 11.47
N GLU A 26 12.18 14.13 10.31
CA GLU A 26 11.40 14.16 9.06
C GLU A 26 10.16 13.28 9.16
N TYR A 27 10.30 12.09 9.76
CA TYR A 27 9.19 11.16 9.94
C TYR A 27 8.13 11.71 10.92
N ILE A 28 8.56 12.27 12.05
CA ILE A 28 7.68 12.94 13.01
C ILE A 28 6.97 14.14 12.35
N TYR A 29 7.66 14.88 11.50
CA TYR A 29 7.09 16.01 10.78
C TYR A 29 5.96 15.57 9.84
N LYS A 30 6.17 14.48 9.06
CA LYS A 30 5.15 13.90 8.17
C LYS A 30 3.91 13.44 8.94
N ILE A 31 4.08 12.82 10.12
CA ILE A 31 2.94 12.43 10.99
C ILE A 31 2.17 13.65 11.49
N LYS A 32 2.86 14.72 11.92
CA LYS A 32 2.18 15.94 12.36
C LYS A 32 1.37 16.58 11.24
N GLN A 33 1.91 16.58 10.01
CA GLN A 33 1.21 17.10 8.83
C GLN A 33 -0.05 16.29 8.51
N SER A 34 0.00 14.95 8.56
CA SER A 34 -1.18 14.11 8.27
C SER A 34 -2.29 14.28 9.32
N ILE A 35 -1.93 14.42 10.61
CA ILE A 35 -2.90 14.73 11.68
C ILE A 35 -3.53 16.11 11.47
N TYR A 36 -2.76 17.10 11.00
CA TYR A 36 -3.29 18.44 10.78
C TYR A 36 -4.19 18.52 9.52
N GLN A 37 -3.82 17.81 8.45
CA GLN A 37 -4.62 17.71 7.23
C GLN A 37 -5.94 16.97 7.45
N SER A 38 -5.94 15.87 8.22
CA SER A 38 -7.18 15.14 8.57
C SER A 38 -8.13 16.00 9.41
N ASN A 39 -7.61 16.83 10.33
CA ASN A 39 -8.44 17.75 11.11
C ASN A 39 -9.05 18.90 10.29
N LYS A 40 -8.39 19.37 9.23
CA LYS A 40 -8.97 20.41 8.34
C LYS A 40 -10.14 19.90 7.51
N VAL A 41 -10.08 18.64 7.06
CA VAL A 41 -11.14 18.01 6.24
C VAL A 41 -12.42 17.72 7.06
N GLY A 42 -12.31 17.62 8.39
CA GLY A 42 -13.45 17.40 9.30
C GLY A 42 -14.34 18.61 9.60
N SER A 43 -13.99 19.83 9.16
CA SER A 43 -14.72 21.06 9.53
C SER A 43 -15.75 21.52 8.48
N ARG A 44 -16.67 20.64 8.08
CA ARG A 44 -17.89 21.11 7.38
C ARG A 44 -18.81 21.79 8.39
N LYS A 45 -18.87 23.12 8.34
CA LYS A 45 -19.87 23.95 9.05
C LYS A 45 -21.28 23.50 8.64
N HIS A 46 -21.96 22.75 9.50
CA HIS A 46 -23.39 22.50 9.36
C HIS A 46 -24.15 23.62 10.08
N THR A 47 -24.54 24.66 9.35
CA THR A 47 -25.53 25.63 9.82
C THR A 47 -26.93 25.11 9.50
N ARG A 48 -27.74 24.82 10.53
CA ARG A 48 -29.19 24.64 10.40
C ARG A 48 -29.91 25.69 11.26
N PRO A 49 -31.04 26.26 10.80
CA PRO A 49 -31.74 27.29 11.52
C PRO A 49 -32.59 26.71 12.66
N PHE A 50 -32.60 27.43 13.78
CA PHE A 50 -33.46 27.17 14.93
C PHE A 50 -34.91 27.56 14.62
N HIS A 51 -35.86 26.69 14.95
CA HIS A 51 -37.20 27.14 15.35
C HIS A 51 -37.58 26.52 16.70
N LYS A 52 -37.84 27.42 17.65
CA LYS A 52 -38.37 27.15 18.99
C LYS A 52 -39.85 26.77 18.90
N LYS A 53 -40.28 25.74 19.62
CA LYS A 53 -41.54 25.72 20.40
C LYS A 53 -41.33 24.92 21.68
N ALA A 54 -41.99 25.38 22.74
CA ALA A 54 -41.73 25.05 24.12
C ALA A 54 -42.86 24.21 24.74
N LEU A 55 -42.46 23.32 25.68
CA LEU A 55 -43.21 22.68 26.78
C LEU A 55 -44.39 21.71 26.46
N PRO A 56 -44.76 20.77 27.38
CA PRO A 56 -44.41 20.75 28.80
C PRO A 56 -43.73 19.49 29.36
N ILE A 57 -42.81 19.80 30.27
CA ILE A 57 -42.28 19.01 31.38
C ILE A 57 -43.45 18.47 32.20
N VAL A 58 -43.54 17.15 32.43
CA VAL A 58 -44.12 16.49 33.63
C VAL A 58 -44.11 14.95 33.56
N VAL A 59 -43.88 14.29 32.41
CA VAL A 59 -43.88 12.79 32.34
C VAL A 59 -42.47 12.17 32.42
N VAL A 60 -41.40 12.96 32.41
CA VAL A 60 -40.02 12.46 32.20
C VAL A 60 -39.34 11.90 33.47
N LEU A 61 -39.87 12.12 34.67
CA LEU A 61 -39.21 11.70 35.92
C LEU A 61 -39.54 10.27 36.38
N ALA A 62 -40.54 9.60 35.80
CA ALA A 62 -40.88 8.21 36.14
C ALA A 62 -40.24 7.17 35.20
N CYS A 63 -39.83 7.54 33.99
CA CYS A 63 -39.14 6.63 33.07
C CYS A 63 -37.62 6.56 33.29
N THR A 64 -37.05 7.49 34.05
CA THR A 64 -35.60 7.54 34.30
C THR A 64 -35.10 6.55 35.35
N PHE A 65 -35.99 5.90 36.13
CA PHE A 65 -35.58 4.88 37.11
C PHE A 65 -35.77 3.43 36.63
N LEU A 66 -36.52 3.18 35.56
CA LEU A 66 -36.72 1.83 35.01
C LEU A 66 -35.76 1.44 33.88
N PHE A 67 -35.00 2.38 33.33
CA PHE A 67 -33.98 2.08 32.31
C PHE A 67 -32.59 1.76 32.90
N PHE A 68 -32.38 1.90 34.20
CA PHE A 68 -31.08 1.59 34.83
C PHE A 68 -30.89 0.12 35.25
N ILE A 69 -31.87 -0.75 35.04
CA ILE A 69 -31.78 -2.18 35.43
C ILE A 69 -31.75 -3.13 34.23
N VAL A 70 -31.96 -2.67 32.98
CA VAL A 70 -32.04 -3.54 31.79
C VAL A 70 -30.93 -3.32 30.75
N GLN A 71 -29.99 -2.39 30.99
CA GLN A 71 -28.77 -2.31 30.19
C GLN A 71 -27.57 -2.53 31.08
N GLN A 72 -27.30 -3.78 31.43
CA GLN A 72 -25.91 -4.22 31.54
C GLN A 72 -25.36 -4.20 30.10
N PRO A 73 -24.46 -3.28 29.72
CA PRO A 73 -23.62 -3.54 28.57
C PRO A 73 -22.78 -4.74 28.99
N TRP A 74 -22.94 -5.84 28.26
CA TRP A 74 -21.92 -6.86 28.18
C TRP A 74 -20.55 -6.20 28.19
N LEU A 75 -19.67 -6.74 29.03
CA LEU A 75 -18.24 -6.53 28.94
C LEU A 75 -17.87 -6.82 27.48
N ASP A 76 -17.79 -5.77 26.66
CA ASP A 76 -17.06 -5.82 25.42
C ASP A 76 -15.66 -6.19 25.87
N ASP A 77 -15.28 -7.44 25.59
CA ASP A 77 -13.89 -7.83 25.57
C ASP A 77 -13.21 -6.83 24.63
N SER A 78 -12.64 -5.78 25.21
CA SER A 78 -11.68 -4.93 24.55
C SER A 78 -10.51 -5.85 24.28
N LYS A 79 -10.59 -6.60 23.19
CA LYS A 79 -9.41 -7.09 22.50
C LYS A 79 -8.63 -5.82 22.22
N SER A 80 -7.66 -5.56 23.09
CA SER A 80 -6.60 -4.59 22.86
C SER A 80 -6.23 -4.69 21.38
N PRO A 81 -6.14 -3.57 20.64
CA PRO A 81 -5.74 -3.63 19.24
C PRO A 81 -4.48 -4.49 19.22
N VAL A 82 -4.55 -5.64 18.54
CA VAL A 82 -3.47 -6.61 18.51
C VAL A 82 -2.26 -5.84 18.04
N GLN A 83 -1.39 -5.51 18.98
CA GLN A 83 -0.17 -4.79 18.71
C GLN A 83 0.67 -5.81 17.96
N SER A 84 0.65 -5.72 16.63
CA SER A 84 1.42 -6.59 15.73
C SER A 84 2.90 -6.34 15.99
N SER A 85 3.43 -6.98 17.03
CA SER A 85 4.82 -6.88 17.50
C SER A 85 5.76 -7.78 16.70
N THR A 86 5.23 -8.61 15.81
CA THR A 86 6.04 -9.31 14.84
C THR A 86 6.33 -8.35 13.69
N GLN A 87 7.55 -7.79 13.65
CA GLN A 87 8.10 -7.28 12.41
C GLN A 87 8.11 -8.44 11.41
N ILE A 88 7.07 -8.52 10.58
CA ILE A 88 7.10 -9.36 9.39
C ILE A 88 8.18 -8.71 8.54
N LYS A 89 9.31 -9.38 8.36
CA LYS A 89 10.26 -9.07 7.30
C LYS A 89 9.81 -9.89 6.10
N PRO A 90 8.92 -9.38 5.23
CA PRO A 90 8.59 -10.12 4.03
C PRO A 90 9.85 -10.18 3.19
N LYS A 91 10.47 -11.35 3.14
CA LYS A 91 11.53 -11.58 2.16
C LYS A 91 10.81 -11.87 0.86
N THR A 92 10.97 -10.99 -0.12
CA THR A 92 10.38 -11.18 -1.43
C THR A 92 11.24 -12.13 -2.23
N LYS A 93 10.60 -12.91 -3.09
CA LYS A 93 11.28 -13.90 -3.93
C LYS A 93 12.15 -13.19 -4.98
N ASP A 94 13.40 -13.63 -5.11
CA ASP A 94 14.36 -13.18 -6.13
C ASP A 94 14.99 -14.40 -6.82
N GLU A 95 14.54 -14.71 -8.04
CA GLU A 95 15.08 -15.82 -8.84
C GLU A 95 16.29 -15.43 -9.70
N SER A 96 16.72 -14.16 -9.65
CA SER A 96 17.83 -13.64 -10.47
C SER A 96 19.14 -14.42 -10.32
N ALA A 97 19.37 -15.04 -9.16
CA ALA A 97 20.57 -15.84 -8.91
C ALA A 97 20.66 -17.12 -9.78
N GLN A 98 19.57 -17.52 -10.43
CA GLN A 98 19.55 -18.68 -11.32
C GLN A 98 20.11 -18.38 -12.73
N ASP A 99 20.28 -17.11 -13.11
CA ASP A 99 20.95 -16.69 -14.36
C ASP A 99 22.00 -15.60 -14.05
N PRO A 100 23.31 -15.90 -14.13
CA PRO A 100 24.37 -14.91 -13.89
C PRO A 100 24.29 -13.66 -14.77
N SER A 101 23.87 -13.81 -16.04
CA SER A 101 23.74 -12.66 -16.97
C SER A 101 22.58 -11.75 -16.57
N LEU A 102 21.48 -12.31 -16.05
CA LEU A 102 20.38 -11.53 -15.49
C LEU A 102 20.82 -10.79 -14.23
N LYS A 103 21.56 -11.47 -13.34
CA LYS A 103 22.06 -10.85 -12.11
C LYS A 103 22.98 -9.67 -12.42
N GLN A 104 23.85 -9.82 -13.40
CA GLN A 104 24.70 -8.73 -13.89
C GLN A 104 23.87 -7.58 -14.45
N PHE A 105 22.91 -7.86 -15.34
CA PHE A 105 22.01 -6.84 -15.90
C PHE A 105 21.26 -6.06 -14.81
N ILE A 106 20.70 -6.75 -13.81
CA ILE A 106 20.01 -6.11 -12.68
C ILE A 106 20.97 -5.21 -11.88
N ASN A 107 22.20 -5.65 -11.63
CA ASN A 107 23.19 -4.85 -10.91
C ASN A 107 23.55 -3.58 -11.69
N GLU A 108 23.78 -3.68 -13.00
CA GLU A 108 24.07 -2.54 -13.88
C GLU A 108 22.88 -1.57 -13.91
N LEU A 109 21.67 -2.09 -14.06
CA LEU A 109 20.44 -1.30 -14.04
C LEU A 109 20.23 -0.60 -12.70
N TYR A 110 20.52 -1.26 -11.59
CA TYR A 110 20.46 -0.67 -10.25
C TYR A 110 21.45 0.50 -10.09
N GLN A 111 22.68 0.37 -10.61
CA GLN A 111 23.67 1.46 -10.58
C GLN A 111 23.26 2.65 -11.48
N SER A 112 22.76 2.38 -12.68
CA SER A 112 22.19 3.39 -13.57
C SER A 112 21.04 4.14 -12.91
N THR A 113 20.18 3.39 -12.22
CA THR A 113 19.01 3.95 -11.53
C THR A 113 19.41 4.84 -10.35
N ASN A 114 20.39 4.42 -9.53
CA ASN A 114 20.91 5.22 -8.42
C ASN A 114 21.56 6.53 -8.88
N SER A 115 22.20 6.52 -10.05
CA SER A 115 22.81 7.70 -10.65
C SER A 115 21.83 8.55 -11.48
N LYS A 116 20.55 8.13 -11.56
CA LYS A 116 19.50 8.76 -12.39
C LYS A 116 19.96 9.00 -13.84
N ASN A 117 20.72 8.06 -14.40
CA ASN A 117 21.29 8.20 -15.72
C ASN A 117 20.31 7.72 -16.80
N GLU A 118 19.58 8.67 -17.39
CA GLU A 118 18.60 8.40 -18.45
C GLU A 118 19.19 7.65 -19.63
N ASN A 119 20.38 8.04 -20.10
CA ASN A 119 21.01 7.40 -21.26
C ASN A 119 21.25 5.91 -21.03
N GLU A 120 21.67 5.53 -19.81
CA GLU A 120 21.85 4.12 -19.45
C GLU A 120 20.50 3.39 -19.30
N LEU A 121 19.46 4.05 -18.80
CA LEU A 121 18.11 3.48 -18.78
C LEU A 121 17.59 3.22 -20.20
N TYR A 122 17.73 4.18 -21.12
CA TYR A 122 17.35 4.01 -22.53
C TYR A 122 18.15 2.90 -23.22
N LYS A 123 19.43 2.70 -22.87
CA LYS A 123 20.21 1.55 -23.35
C LYS A 123 19.67 0.23 -22.82
N ALA A 124 19.11 0.19 -21.62
CA ALA A 124 18.51 -1.00 -21.04
C ALA A 124 17.15 -1.35 -21.68
N LEU A 125 16.50 -0.41 -22.37
CA LEU A 125 15.25 -0.67 -23.09
C LEU A 125 15.47 -1.49 -24.35
N ASN A 126 14.49 -2.32 -24.68
CA ASN A 126 14.35 -2.88 -26.01
C ASN A 126 13.98 -1.78 -27.02
N ASP A 127 14.16 -2.02 -28.32
CA ASP A 127 13.82 -1.02 -29.35
C ASP A 127 12.33 -0.67 -29.37
N GLU A 128 11.49 -1.67 -29.08
CA GLU A 128 10.06 -1.53 -28.87
C GLU A 128 9.71 -1.95 -27.44
N VAL A 129 9.03 -1.06 -26.71
CA VAL A 129 8.68 -1.23 -25.29
C VAL A 129 7.19 -1.03 -25.10
N LEU A 130 6.56 -1.95 -24.38
CA LEU A 130 5.20 -1.78 -23.89
C LEU A 130 5.23 -0.89 -22.65
N PHE A 131 4.54 0.26 -22.70
CA PHE A 131 4.35 1.13 -21.55
C PHE A 131 2.86 1.34 -21.31
N LYS A 132 2.37 0.92 -20.14
CA LYS A 132 0.94 1.02 -19.77
C LYS A 132 0.01 0.42 -20.84
N GLY A 133 0.39 -0.75 -21.36
CA GLY A 133 -0.36 -1.48 -22.39
C GLY A 133 -0.29 -0.91 -23.81
N LYS A 134 0.53 0.13 -24.06
CA LYS A 134 0.74 0.69 -25.41
C LYS A 134 2.18 0.48 -25.87
N SER A 135 2.36 0.19 -27.15
CA SER A 135 3.70 0.02 -27.73
C SER A 135 4.31 1.37 -28.11
N TYR A 136 5.59 1.52 -27.82
CA TYR A 136 6.39 2.71 -28.14
C TYR A 136 7.76 2.29 -28.65
N LYS A 137 8.32 3.08 -29.57
CA LYS A 137 9.76 3.02 -29.81
C LYS A 137 10.48 3.63 -28.61
N LYS A 138 11.63 3.08 -28.21
CA LYS A 138 12.36 3.56 -27.03
C LYS A 138 12.66 5.06 -27.07
N ASP A 139 12.93 5.62 -28.25
CA ASP A 139 13.27 7.05 -28.43
C ASP A 139 12.04 7.97 -28.33
N GLU A 140 10.82 7.42 -28.41
CA GLU A 140 9.56 8.15 -28.24
C GLU A 140 9.08 8.15 -26.79
N LEU A 141 9.61 7.22 -25.98
CA LEU A 141 9.26 7.07 -24.58
C LEU A 141 9.87 8.22 -23.79
N LYS A 142 9.05 8.86 -22.95
CA LYS A 142 9.50 9.88 -22.01
C LYS A 142 9.15 9.43 -20.61
N PHE A 143 10.17 9.33 -19.78
CA PHE A 143 10.00 9.01 -18.38
C PHE A 143 9.80 10.27 -17.55
N ASP A 144 9.00 10.15 -16.49
CA ASP A 144 9.04 11.11 -15.40
C ASP A 144 10.25 10.79 -14.49
N GLU A 145 10.70 11.77 -13.69
CA GLU A 145 11.80 11.55 -12.72
C GLU A 145 11.47 10.42 -11.72
N ASP A 146 10.18 10.15 -11.54
CA ASP A 146 9.67 9.12 -10.64
C ASP A 146 10.03 7.70 -11.13
N ILE A 147 10.22 7.46 -12.44
CA ILE A 147 10.48 6.10 -12.95
C ILE A 147 11.73 5.47 -12.32
N PHE A 148 12.75 6.27 -12.03
CA PHE A 148 13.98 5.77 -11.42
C PHE A 148 13.70 5.28 -10.00
N HIS A 149 12.91 6.03 -9.24
CA HIS A 149 12.50 5.59 -7.91
C HIS A 149 11.66 4.31 -7.98
N GLU A 150 10.70 4.26 -8.89
CA GLU A 150 9.82 3.10 -9.08
C GLU A 150 10.62 1.83 -9.48
N LEU A 151 11.57 1.97 -10.40
CA LEU A 151 12.45 0.89 -10.82
C LEU A 151 13.37 0.44 -9.68
N GLN A 152 13.94 1.39 -8.92
CA GLN A 152 14.80 1.07 -7.78
C GLN A 152 14.03 0.24 -6.74
N VAL A 153 12.83 0.68 -6.37
CA VAL A 153 11.97 -0.05 -5.43
C VAL A 153 11.65 -1.45 -5.98
N ALA A 154 11.22 -1.55 -7.25
CA ALA A 154 10.90 -2.83 -7.88
C ALA A 154 12.08 -3.82 -7.86
N LEU A 155 13.29 -3.36 -8.18
CA LEU A 155 14.50 -4.19 -8.17
C LEU A 155 14.84 -4.68 -6.76
N THR A 156 14.68 -3.84 -5.73
CA THR A 156 14.94 -4.26 -4.33
C THR A 156 13.94 -5.31 -3.83
N MET A 157 12.75 -5.35 -4.42
CA MET A 157 11.74 -6.35 -4.14
C MET A 157 11.99 -7.69 -4.86
N GLY A 158 13.06 -7.81 -5.64
CA GLY A 158 13.36 -9.06 -6.36
C GLY A 158 12.33 -9.38 -7.44
N GLY A 159 12.53 -10.50 -8.14
CA GLY A 159 11.68 -10.90 -9.25
C GLY A 159 11.60 -12.40 -9.43
N GLU A 160 10.86 -12.80 -10.45
CA GLU A 160 10.77 -14.20 -10.84
C GLU A 160 10.71 -14.38 -12.35
N PHE A 161 11.03 -15.59 -12.81
CA PHE A 161 10.86 -15.96 -14.20
C PHE A 161 9.38 -16.17 -14.52
N ALA A 162 8.91 -15.43 -15.52
CA ALA A 162 7.54 -15.51 -16.02
C ALA A 162 7.30 -16.71 -16.95
N ASN A 163 8.36 -17.42 -17.36
CA ASN A 163 8.30 -18.59 -18.22
C ASN A 163 9.31 -19.67 -17.82
N ASP A 164 9.02 -20.92 -18.23
CA ASP A 164 9.87 -22.08 -17.92
C ASP A 164 11.22 -22.04 -18.66
N THR A 165 11.27 -21.34 -19.80
CA THR A 165 12.50 -21.12 -20.58
C THR A 165 13.44 -20.11 -19.93
N LYS A 166 13.00 -19.45 -18.85
CA LYS A 166 13.76 -18.44 -18.10
C LYS A 166 14.31 -17.31 -18.98
N GLN A 167 13.60 -16.99 -20.06
CA GLN A 167 13.94 -15.88 -20.95
C GLN A 167 13.22 -14.60 -20.56
N VAL A 168 12.17 -14.68 -19.74
CA VAL A 168 11.40 -13.51 -19.29
C VAL A 168 11.42 -13.44 -17.77
N TYR A 169 11.81 -12.29 -17.25
CA TYR A 169 11.91 -12.00 -15.81
C TYR A 169 11.04 -10.81 -15.45
N LYS A 170 10.30 -10.89 -14.34
CA LYS A 170 9.41 -9.82 -13.87
C LYS A 170 9.80 -9.33 -12.49
N VAL A 171 9.85 -8.01 -12.32
CA VAL A 171 9.99 -7.34 -11.03
C VAL A 171 8.82 -6.37 -10.77
N PRO A 172 8.33 -6.22 -9.53
CA PRO A 172 8.63 -7.08 -8.39
C PRO A 172 8.05 -8.48 -8.62
N SER A 173 8.55 -9.50 -7.92
CA SER A 173 7.96 -10.85 -8.00
C SER A 173 6.51 -10.86 -7.49
N GLY A 174 6.16 -9.98 -6.55
CA GLY A 174 4.89 -10.06 -5.84
C GLY A 174 4.74 -11.36 -5.04
N LEU A 175 5.82 -12.12 -4.85
CA LEU A 175 5.82 -13.33 -4.03
C LEU A 175 6.72 -13.12 -2.82
N THR A 176 6.28 -13.65 -1.69
CA THR A 176 7.19 -13.85 -0.56
C THR A 176 8.00 -15.12 -0.78
N GLU A 177 9.23 -15.21 -0.26
CA GLU A 177 9.99 -16.45 -0.12
C GLU A 177 9.25 -17.40 0.83
N SER A 178 8.19 -18.01 0.32
CA SER A 178 7.38 -19.00 1.00
C SER A 178 6.96 -20.04 -0.03
N ASN A 179 6.52 -21.20 0.43
CA ASN A 179 6.00 -22.27 -0.43
C ASN A 179 4.61 -21.93 -1.03
N GLN A 180 4.25 -20.65 -1.08
CA GLN A 180 2.99 -20.23 -1.68
C GLN A 180 3.02 -20.53 -3.19
N PRO A 181 1.89 -21.00 -3.76
CA PRO A 181 1.81 -21.27 -5.18
C PRO A 181 2.08 -19.99 -5.97
N LYS A 182 2.72 -20.11 -7.14
CA LYS A 182 3.04 -18.97 -8.03
C LYS A 182 1.82 -18.07 -8.32
N GLN A 183 0.60 -18.57 -8.25
CA GLN A 183 -0.63 -17.79 -8.42
C GLN A 183 -0.87 -16.73 -7.33
N ALA A 184 -0.11 -16.74 -6.23
CA ALA A 184 -0.34 -15.85 -5.10
C ALA A 184 0.49 -14.55 -5.14
N HIS A 185 0.35 -13.77 -6.22
CA HIS A 185 1.02 -12.48 -6.35
C HIS A 185 0.36 -11.42 -5.46
N PHE A 186 1.02 -11.01 -4.38
CA PHE A 186 0.64 -9.86 -3.58
C PHE A 186 1.86 -9.02 -3.17
N ILE A 187 1.63 -7.74 -2.93
CA ILE A 187 2.59 -6.87 -2.27
C ILE A 187 2.07 -6.47 -0.90
N TYR A 188 2.96 -6.01 -0.03
CA TYR A 188 2.54 -5.33 1.18
C TYR A 188 2.19 -3.89 0.84
N ALA A 189 1.00 -3.47 1.25
CA ALA A 189 0.49 -2.12 1.05
C ALA A 189 -0.20 -1.63 2.32
N THR A 190 -0.49 -0.34 2.41
CA THR A 190 -1.23 0.24 3.53
C THR A 190 -2.62 0.65 3.06
N VAL A 191 -3.67 0.14 3.71
CA VAL A 191 -5.02 0.70 3.56
C VAL A 191 -5.10 1.94 4.44
N THR A 192 -5.19 3.10 3.80
CA THR A 192 -5.20 4.41 4.43
C THR A 192 -6.61 4.89 4.73
N GLY A 193 -6.72 5.84 5.65
CA GLY A 193 -7.99 6.43 6.07
C GLY A 193 -8.43 5.97 7.46
N ASN A 194 -9.57 6.50 7.91
CA ASN A 194 -10.19 6.12 9.18
C ASN A 194 -11.48 5.35 8.88
N LYS A 195 -11.60 4.13 9.41
CA LYS A 195 -12.73 3.24 9.18
C LYS A 195 -13.01 3.00 7.70
N THR A 196 -11.94 2.73 6.95
CA THR A 196 -12.02 2.38 5.54
C THR A 196 -12.73 1.02 5.42
N LYS A 197 -13.80 1.00 4.63
CA LYS A 197 -14.68 -0.17 4.48
C LYS A 197 -14.02 -1.24 3.62
N ILE A 198 -14.01 -2.47 4.12
CA ILE A 198 -13.63 -3.66 3.36
C ILE A 198 -14.89 -4.41 2.95
N LEU A 199 -15.03 -4.62 1.65
CA LEU A 199 -16.22 -5.14 1.00
C LEU A 199 -16.11 -6.63 0.69
N ALA A 200 -17.24 -7.34 0.68
CA ALA A 200 -17.30 -8.74 0.28
C ALA A 200 -17.02 -8.94 -1.22
N GLU A 201 -17.46 -8.00 -2.06
CA GLU A 201 -17.31 -8.01 -3.51
C GLU A 201 -16.74 -6.67 -4.01
N PRO A 202 -16.06 -6.62 -5.16
CA PRO A 202 -15.45 -5.41 -5.73
C PRO A 202 -16.49 -4.47 -6.36
N LYS A 203 -17.52 -4.08 -5.60
CA LYS A 203 -18.59 -3.18 -6.04
C LYS A 203 -19.08 -2.30 -4.89
N ARG A 204 -19.47 -1.07 -5.20
CA ARG A 204 -19.83 -0.04 -4.21
C ARG A 204 -20.95 -0.45 -3.24
N GLU A 205 -21.96 -1.14 -3.75
CA GLU A 205 -23.14 -1.57 -3.00
C GLU A 205 -22.93 -2.91 -2.25
N SER A 206 -21.72 -3.45 -2.26
CA SER A 206 -21.42 -4.69 -1.54
C SER A 206 -21.58 -4.53 -0.02
N GLN A 207 -21.92 -5.63 0.64
CA GLN A 207 -21.84 -5.74 2.10
C GLN A 207 -20.42 -5.38 2.58
N VAL A 208 -20.37 -4.58 3.66
CA VAL A 208 -19.14 -4.29 4.41
C VAL A 208 -18.88 -5.47 5.34
N LEU A 209 -17.73 -6.13 5.17
CA LEU A 209 -17.29 -7.22 6.04
C LEU A 209 -16.71 -6.69 7.36
N TYR A 210 -15.84 -5.69 7.26
CA TYR A 210 -15.19 -5.03 8.40
C TYR A 210 -14.60 -3.67 7.96
N GLU A 211 -14.11 -2.91 8.93
CA GLU A 211 -13.46 -1.62 8.72
C GLU A 211 -12.01 -1.68 9.21
N VAL A 212 -11.09 -1.02 8.51
CA VAL A 212 -9.68 -0.90 8.89
C VAL A 212 -9.27 0.57 8.95
N SER A 213 -8.25 0.89 9.73
CA SER A 213 -7.73 2.26 9.86
C SER A 213 -6.21 2.28 9.78
N ASN A 214 -5.66 2.78 8.67
CA ASN A 214 -4.21 2.86 8.43
C ASN A 214 -3.48 1.53 8.69
N GLU A 215 -3.99 0.46 8.11
CA GLU A 215 -3.53 -0.92 8.37
C GLU A 215 -2.69 -1.45 7.21
N MET A 216 -1.58 -2.12 7.54
CA MET A 216 -0.77 -2.83 6.56
C MET A 216 -1.43 -4.16 6.19
N VAL A 217 -1.53 -4.43 4.90
CA VAL A 217 -2.23 -5.58 4.33
C VAL A 217 -1.42 -6.23 3.22
N LYS A 218 -1.76 -7.47 2.89
CA LYS A 218 -1.38 -8.09 1.62
C LYS A 218 -2.36 -7.60 0.55
N ALA A 219 -1.89 -6.88 -0.45
CA ALA A 219 -2.67 -6.42 -1.59
C ALA A 219 -2.37 -7.30 -2.80
N TRP A 220 -3.38 -8.03 -3.28
CA TRP A 220 -3.22 -8.98 -4.37
C TRP A 220 -3.10 -8.23 -5.70
N ILE A 221 -2.01 -8.49 -6.42
CA ILE A 221 -1.79 -7.97 -7.77
C ILE A 221 -2.69 -8.77 -8.71
N PRO A 222 -3.61 -8.11 -9.43
CA PRO A 222 -4.49 -8.83 -10.34
C PRO A 222 -3.71 -9.33 -11.56
N GLU A 223 -4.05 -10.52 -12.07
CA GLU A 223 -3.44 -11.06 -13.30
C GLU A 223 -3.85 -10.27 -14.56
N LYS A 224 -4.93 -9.49 -14.48
CA LYS A 224 -5.44 -8.61 -15.54
C LYS A 224 -5.84 -7.26 -14.92
N VAL A 225 -5.71 -6.16 -15.66
CA VAL A 225 -6.10 -4.77 -15.29
C VAL A 225 -7.63 -4.60 -15.12
N GLN A 226 -8.35 -5.69 -14.86
CA GLN A 226 -9.79 -5.81 -14.98
C GLN A 226 -10.50 -5.82 -13.63
N ASN A 227 -9.97 -5.07 -12.66
CA ASN A 227 -10.71 -4.76 -11.45
C ASN A 227 -11.18 -3.30 -11.54
N ASP A 228 -12.49 -3.09 -11.37
CA ASP A 228 -13.23 -1.82 -11.47
C ASP A 228 -12.83 -0.77 -10.41
N GLY A 229 -11.54 -0.56 -10.19
CA GLY A 229 -11.00 0.31 -9.15
C GLY A 229 -10.96 -0.33 -7.76
N TYR A 230 -11.05 -1.67 -7.64
CA TYR A 230 -10.99 -2.39 -6.38
C TYR A 230 -9.78 -3.32 -6.29
N ILE A 231 -9.16 -3.39 -5.12
CA ILE A 231 -8.02 -4.26 -4.84
C ILE A 231 -8.46 -5.28 -3.80
N LYS A 232 -8.23 -6.57 -4.09
CA LYS A 232 -8.38 -7.62 -3.10
C LYS A 232 -7.25 -7.48 -2.07
N ILE A 233 -7.61 -7.49 -0.80
CA ILE A 233 -6.65 -7.37 0.31
C ILE A 233 -6.88 -8.47 1.34
N SER A 234 -5.81 -8.84 2.03
CA SER A 234 -5.87 -9.69 3.22
C SER A 234 -5.15 -8.98 4.37
N THR A 235 -5.82 -8.79 5.50
CA THR A 235 -5.18 -8.27 6.72
C THR A 235 -4.16 -9.27 7.25
N ILE A 236 -3.25 -8.80 8.11
CA ILE A 236 -2.25 -9.66 8.75
C ILE A 236 -2.93 -10.77 9.57
N ASN A 237 -4.12 -10.48 10.13
CA ASN A 237 -4.91 -11.42 10.92
C ASN A 237 -5.72 -12.42 10.05
N GLY A 238 -5.58 -12.37 8.72
CA GLY A 238 -6.16 -13.35 7.80
C GLY A 238 -7.54 -13.01 7.22
N ASN A 239 -8.13 -11.88 7.60
CA ASN A 239 -9.40 -11.43 7.01
C ASN A 239 -9.17 -10.96 5.58
N THR A 240 -10.04 -11.34 4.65
CA THR A 240 -9.89 -11.01 3.22
C THR A 240 -11.15 -10.31 2.70
N GLY A 241 -10.96 -9.34 1.82
CA GLY A 241 -12.05 -8.64 1.12
C GLY A 241 -11.52 -7.68 0.07
N TYR A 242 -12.34 -6.71 -0.33
CA TYR A 242 -12.02 -5.74 -1.38
C TYR A 242 -12.07 -4.32 -0.86
N VAL A 243 -11.16 -3.47 -1.32
CA VAL A 243 -11.12 -2.05 -0.98
C VAL A 243 -10.90 -1.23 -2.25
N GLN A 244 -11.42 0.00 -2.31
CA GLN A 244 -11.15 0.86 -3.46
C GLN A 244 -9.66 1.20 -3.54
N LYS A 245 -9.12 1.19 -4.76
CA LYS A 245 -7.72 1.43 -5.08
C LYS A 245 -7.20 2.76 -4.50
N GLU A 246 -8.05 3.78 -4.45
CA GLU A 246 -7.70 5.10 -3.89
C GLU A 246 -7.31 5.06 -2.40
N TYR A 247 -7.74 4.05 -1.65
CA TYR A 247 -7.35 3.88 -0.24
C TYR A 247 -6.10 3.02 -0.06
N VAL A 248 -5.58 2.39 -1.11
CA VAL A 248 -4.40 1.53 -1.03
C VAL A 248 -3.16 2.34 -1.39
N LEU A 249 -2.31 2.58 -0.40
CA LEU A 249 -1.02 3.22 -0.58
C LEU A 249 0.08 2.17 -0.69
N THR A 250 0.92 2.31 -1.71
CA THR A 250 2.08 1.46 -1.95
C THR A 250 3.24 2.32 -2.48
N ASP A 251 4.46 1.90 -2.17
CA ASP A 251 5.69 2.57 -2.62
C ASP A 251 6.09 2.15 -4.04
N ILE A 252 5.27 1.32 -4.71
CA ILE A 252 5.52 0.85 -6.07
C ILE A 252 4.27 0.97 -6.94
N LYS A 253 4.41 1.63 -8.10
CA LYS A 253 3.35 1.85 -9.08
C LYS A 253 3.48 0.97 -10.31
N TYR A 254 4.70 0.56 -10.64
CA TYR A 254 5.01 -0.17 -11.86
C TYR A 254 5.64 -1.53 -11.60
N SER A 255 5.36 -2.46 -12.50
CA SER A 255 6.13 -3.69 -12.72
C SER A 255 6.92 -3.56 -14.01
N PHE A 256 8.07 -4.21 -14.04
CA PHE A 256 8.99 -4.20 -15.18
C PHE A 256 9.21 -5.65 -15.61
N MET A 257 9.15 -5.89 -16.92
CA MET A 257 9.52 -7.18 -17.51
C MET A 257 10.78 -7.02 -18.33
N PHE A 258 11.70 -7.95 -18.11
CA PHE A 258 12.96 -8.07 -18.83
C PHE A 258 12.90 -9.32 -19.70
N GLU A 259 13.41 -9.22 -20.91
CA GLU A 259 13.54 -10.35 -21.82
C GLU A 259 14.98 -10.49 -22.28
N LYS A 260 15.43 -11.74 -22.35
CA LYS A 260 16.72 -12.12 -22.91
C LYS A 260 16.55 -12.39 -24.41
N ASN A 261 17.29 -11.66 -25.23
CA ASN A 261 17.27 -11.85 -26.66
C ASN A 261 18.13 -13.06 -27.10
N ASN A 262 18.15 -13.36 -28.39
CA ASN A 262 18.92 -14.47 -28.97
C ASN A 262 20.45 -14.32 -28.81
N GLU A 263 20.94 -13.12 -28.53
CA GLU A 263 22.36 -12.84 -28.26
C GLU A 263 22.70 -12.99 -26.77
N GLY A 264 21.71 -13.32 -25.94
CA GLY A 264 21.86 -13.46 -24.49
C GLY A 264 21.81 -12.13 -23.72
N ILE A 265 21.42 -11.03 -24.38
CA ILE A 265 21.34 -9.70 -23.79
C ILE A 265 19.95 -9.47 -23.21
N TRP A 266 19.89 -9.05 -21.95
CA TRP A 266 18.65 -8.67 -21.28
C TRP A 266 18.26 -7.23 -21.60
N LYS A 267 16.97 -7.02 -21.88
CA LYS A 267 16.37 -5.70 -22.13
C LYS A 267 15.03 -5.57 -21.43
N ILE A 268 14.66 -4.35 -21.05
CA ILE A 268 13.32 -4.03 -20.57
C ILE A 268 12.36 -4.01 -21.77
N ILE A 269 11.34 -4.86 -21.72
CA ILE A 269 10.33 -4.99 -22.78
C ILE A 269 8.96 -4.45 -22.38
N ASN A 270 8.66 -4.39 -21.09
CA ASN A 270 7.37 -3.94 -20.59
C ASN A 270 7.52 -3.19 -19.27
N ILE A 271 6.80 -2.08 -19.13
CA ILE A 271 6.63 -1.30 -17.93
C ILE A 271 5.13 -1.04 -17.77
N ASP A 272 4.49 -1.72 -16.81
CA ASP A 272 3.05 -1.67 -16.64
C ASP A 272 2.66 -1.35 -15.20
N SER A 273 1.45 -0.80 -15.00
CA SER A 273 0.94 -0.57 -13.66
C SER A 273 0.79 -1.91 -12.93
N ILE A 274 1.11 -1.94 -11.63
CA ILE A 274 0.85 -3.13 -10.80
C ILE A 274 -0.64 -3.36 -10.50
N TRP A 275 -1.52 -2.48 -11.00
CA TRP A 275 -2.96 -2.45 -10.72
C TRP A 275 -3.77 -2.56 -12.00
#